data_AF-A0A165WI09-F1
#
_entry.id   AF-A0A165WI09-F1
#
_cell.length_a   1.000
_cell.length_b   1.000
_cell.length_c   1.000
_cell.angle_alpha   90.00
_cell.angle_beta   90.00
_cell.angle_gamma   90.00
#
_symmetry.space_group_name_H-M   'P 1'
#
loop_
_entity.id
_entity.type
_entity.pdbx_description
1 polymer ?
#
loop_
_entity_poly.entity_id
_entity_poly.type
_entity_poly.pdbx_seq_one_letter_code
_entity_poly.pdbx_strand_id
1 'polypeptide(L)' 'SSVHAATGYAPFELTYGYMPRMISSIRPKAQDSPGVVSFVQQALETLAMAHDAILTSRLRSTLHANTGRREE' A
#
# COMPACT_ATOMS: atom_id res chain seq x y z
N SER A 1 -3.68 14.97 3.58
CA SER A 1 -2.83 13.78 3.81
C SER A 1 -2.09 13.93 5.11
N SER A 2 -2.10 12.91 5.98
CA SER A 2 -1.29 12.92 7.21
C SER A 2 0.14 12.52 6.85
N VAL A 3 1.04 13.50 6.80
CA VAL A 3 2.48 13.31 6.60
C VAL A 3 3.19 13.66 7.90
N HIS A 4 4.28 12.98 8.21
CA HIS A 4 5.03 13.25 9.43
C HIS A 4 5.71 14.62 9.32
N ALA A 5 5.40 15.55 10.23
CA ALA A 5 5.78 16.96 10.10
C ALA A 5 7.30 17.18 10.02
N ALA A 6 8.11 16.35 10.69
CA ALA A 6 9.56 16.51 10.70
C ALA A 6 10.26 15.90 9.47
N THR A 7 9.63 14.96 8.77
CA THR A 7 10.27 14.18 7.70
C THR A 7 9.57 14.29 6.36
N GLY A 8 8.33 14.78 6.33
CA GLY A 8 7.50 14.87 5.12
C GLY A 8 7.02 13.53 4.57
N TYR A 9 7.52 12.41 5.09
CA TYR A 9 7.17 11.06 4.64
C TYR A 9 5.84 10.57 5.22
N ALA A 10 5.17 9.70 4.46
CA ALA A 10 4.02 8.99 4.98
C ALA A 10 4.44 8.01 6.09
N PRO A 11 3.56 7.70 7.07
CA PRO A 11 3.87 6.73 8.11
C PRO A 11 4.36 5.37 7.58
N PHE A 12 3.83 4.91 6.44
CA PHE A 12 4.28 3.67 5.82
C PHE A 12 5.69 3.76 5.25
N GLU A 13 6.05 4.88 4.62
CA GLU A 13 7.40 5.12 4.10
C GLU A 13 8.43 5.18 5.22
N LEU A 14 8.04 5.65 6.41
CA LEU A 14 8.91 5.64 7.58
C LEU A 14 9.19 4.21 8.09
N THR A 15 8.21 3.31 8.01
CA THR A 15 8.38 1.92 8.47
C THR A 15 9.08 1.04 7.43
N TYR A 16 8.74 1.20 6.14
CA TYR A 16 9.14 0.26 5.08
C TYR A 16 10.06 0.88 4.02
N GLY A 17 10.35 2.18 4.10
CA GLY A 17 11.27 2.88 3.21
C GLY A 17 10.72 3.26 1.83
N TYR A 18 9.59 2.69 1.40
CA TYR A 18 8.96 3.04 0.12
C TYR A 18 7.44 2.89 0.13
N MET A 19 6.76 3.67 -0.71
CA MET A 19 5.34 3.50 -0.99
C MET A 19 5.16 2.46 -2.12
N PRO A 20 4.47 1.33 -1.89
CA PRO A 20 4.18 0.39 -2.95
C PRO A 20 3.29 1.04 -4.00
N ARG A 21 3.66 0.83 -5.27
CA ARG A 21 2.94 1.32 -6.44
C ARG A 21 2.37 0.14 -7.21
N MET A 22 1.13 0.26 -7.68
CA MET A 22 0.52 -0.75 -8.54
C MET A 22 1.31 -0.90 -9.84
N ILE A 23 1.79 -2.11 -10.11
CA ILE A 23 2.47 -2.43 -11.37
C ILE A 23 1.39 -2.73 -12.41
N SER A 24 1.15 -1.77 -13.31
CA SER A 24 0.13 -1.89 -14.37
C SER A 24 0.64 -2.52 -15.67
N SER A 25 1.96 -2.58 -15.85
CA SER A 25 2.62 -3.02 -17.10
C SER A 25 2.88 -4.52 -17.17
N ILE A 26 2.84 -5.23 -16.04
CA ILE A 26 3.09 -6.67 -16.00
C ILE A 26 1.74 -7.38 -16.11
N ARG A 27 1.54 -8.07 -17.24
CA ARG A 27 0.44 -9.02 -17.41
C ARG A 27 1.00 -10.35 -17.90
N PRO A 28 0.74 -11.46 -17.19
CA PRO A 28 1.17 -12.78 -17.65
C PRO A 28 0.50 -13.08 -18.99
N LYS A 29 1.28 -13.50 -19.98
CA LYS A 29 0.78 -13.93 -21.29
C LYS A 29 0.58 -15.44 -21.26
N ALA A 30 -0.39 -15.94 -22.02
CA ALA A 30 -0.67 -17.37 -22.14
C ALA A 30 0.50 -18.19 -22.72
N GLN A 31 1.51 -17.54 -23.30
CA GLN A 31 2.71 -18.16 -23.86
C GLN A 31 3.86 -18.27 -22.84
N ASP A 32 3.69 -17.73 -21.63
CA ASP A 32 4.72 -17.75 -20.60
C ASP A 32 4.77 -19.11 -19.88
N SER A 33 5.94 -19.47 -19.35
CA SER A 33 6.10 -20.70 -18.57
C SER A 33 5.16 -20.71 -17.35
N PRO A 34 4.52 -21.84 -17.00
CA PRO A 34 3.58 -21.92 -15.89
C PRO A 34 4.14 -21.39 -14.55
N GLY A 35 5.44 -21.60 -14.30
CA GLY A 35 6.11 -21.09 -13.10
C GLY A 35 6.31 -19.57 -13.08
N VAL A 36 6.47 -18.95 -14.25
CA VAL A 36 6.56 -17.48 -14.37
C VAL A 36 5.18 -16.87 -14.15
N VAL A 37 4.13 -17.49 -14.69
CA VAL A 37 2.75 -17.03 -14.51
C VAL A 37 2.34 -17.08 -13.03
N SER A 38 2.62 -18.19 -12.34
CA SER A 38 2.29 -18.31 -10.90
C SER A 38 3.04 -17.31 -10.04
N PHE A 39 4.35 -17.11 -10.30
CA PHE A 39 5.15 -16.12 -9.59
C PHE A 39 4.62 -14.70 -9.79
N VAL A 40 4.34 -14.30 -11.03
CA VAL A 40 3.80 -12.98 -11.36
C VAL A 40 2.45 -12.78 -10.69
N GLN A 41 1.57 -13.79 -10.72
CA GLN A 41 0.26 -13.71 -10.09
C GLN A 41 0.39 -13.49 -8.57
N GLN A 42 1.26 -14.25 -7.91
CA GLN A 42 1.48 -14.12 -6.46
C GLN A 42 2.12 -12.78 -6.09
N ALA A 43 3.04 -12.27 -6.92
CA ALA A 43 3.63 -10.95 -6.73
C ALA A 43 2.57 -9.84 -6.85
N LEU A 44 1.69 -9.91 -7.86
CA LEU A 44 0.60 -8.95 -8.04
C LEU A 44 -0.40 -8.99 -6.87
N GLU A 45 -0.75 -10.18 -6.38
CA GLU A 45 -1.63 -10.36 -5.23
C GLU A 45 -1.02 -9.78 -3.95
N THR A 46 0.25 -10.08 -3.69
CA THR A 46 0.99 -9.52 -2.54
C THR A 46 1.02 -8.00 -2.58
N LEU A 47 1.20 -7.43 -3.77
CA LEU A 47 1.24 -5.99 -3.96
C LEU A 47 -0.15 -5.35 -3.75
N ALA A 48 -1.22 -6.00 -4.20
CA ALA A 48 -2.59 -5.57 -3.92
C ALA A 48 -2.89 -5.59 -2.41
N MET A 49 -2.53 -6.67 -1.71
CA MET A 49 -2.70 -6.75 -0.25
C MET A 49 -1.94 -5.65 0.49
N ALA A 50 -0.69 -5.36 0.08
CA ALA A 50 0.10 -4.29 0.68
C ALA A 50 -0.55 -2.92 0.48
N HIS A 51 -1.14 -2.68 -0.69
CA HIS A 51 -1.87 -1.45 -0.99
C HIS A 51 -3.11 -1.29 -0.09
N ASP A 52 -3.91 -2.35 0.07
CA ASP A 52 -5.11 -2.34 0.92
C ASP A 52 -4.76 -2.15 2.40
N ALA A 53 -3.66 -2.75 2.86
CA ALA A 53 -3.14 -2.54 4.21
C ALA A 53 -2.78 -1.06 4.46
N ILE A 54 -2.20 -0.37 3.47
CA ILE A 54 -1.88 1.06 3.56
C ILE A 54 -3.14 1.92 3.62
N LEU A 55 -4.11 1.65 2.76
CA LEU A 55 -5.39 2.37 2.77
C LEU A 55 -6.10 2.18 4.12
N THR A 56 -6.11 0.95 4.64
CA THR A 56 -6.70 0.64 5.94
C THR A 56 -5.98 1.35 7.08
N SER A 57 -4.64 1.36 7.07
CA SER A 57 -3.82 2.09 8.04
C SER A 57 -4.15 3.59 8.03
N ARG A 58 -4.20 4.20 6.84
CA ARG A 58 -4.56 5.62 6.66
C ARG A 58 -5.97 5.92 7.15
N LEU A 59 -6.92 5.04 6.85
CA LEU A 59 -8.30 5.17 7.31
C LEU A 59 -8.36 5.17 8.84
N ARG A 60 -7.68 4.21 9.50
CA ARG A 60 -7.62 4.12 10.96
C ARG A 60 -6.98 5.35 11.60
N SER A 61 -5.84 5.81 11.08
CA SER A 61 -5.19 7.02 11.57
C SER A 61 -6.07 8.26 11.42
N THR A 62 -6.77 8.40 10.28
CA THR A 62 -7.67 9.53 10.04
C THR A 62 -8.89 9.47 10.95
N LEU A 63 -9.49 8.29 11.12
CA LEU A 63 -10.62 8.10 12.03
C LEU A 63 -10.21 8.45 13.47
N HIS A 64 -9.09 7.91 13.95
CA HIS A 64 -8.58 8.20 15.30
C HIS A 64 -8.30 9.69 15.50
N ALA A 65 -7.61 10.33 14.54
CA ALA A 65 -7.35 11.78 14.59
C ALA A 65 -8.64 12.60 14.60
N ASN A 66 -9.68 12.18 13.87
CA ASN A 66 -10.97 12.87 13.83
C ASN A 66 -11.81 12.63 15.09
N THR A 67 -11.72 11.45 15.71
CA THR A 67 -12.42 11.16 16.98
C THR A 67 -11.97 12.11 18.09
N GLY A 68 -10.69 12.47 18.14
CA GLY A 68 -10.15 13.43 19.11
C GLY A 68 -10.49 14.91 18.83
N ARG A 69 -11.12 15.24 17.69
CA ARG A 69 -11.56 16.62 17.36
C ARG A 69 -13.02 16.90 17.74
N ARG A 70 -13.67 15.99 18.48
CA ARG A 70 -15.10 16.07 18.81
C ARG A 70 -15.41 16.62 20.21
N GLU A 71 -14.44 17.26 20.85
CA GLU A 71 -14.67 18.07 22.05
C GLU A 71 -14.18 19.49 21.80
N GLU A 72 -15.12 20.33 21.32
CA GLU A 72 -15.37 21.74 21.69
C GLU A 72 -16.73 22.15 21.11
#